data_AF-A0A5E4SJP7-F1
#
_entry.id   AF-A0A5E4SJP7-F1
#
_cell.length_a   1.000
_cell.length_b   1.000
_cell.length_c   1.000
_cell.angle_alpha   90.00
_cell.angle_beta   90.00
_cell.angle_gamma   90.00
#
_symmetry.space_group_name_H-M   'P 1'
#
loop_
_entity.id
_entity.type
_entity.pdbx_description
1 polymer ?
#
loop_
_entity_poly.entity_id
_entity_poly.type
_entity_poly.pdbx_seq_one_letter_code
_entity_poly.pdbx_strand_id
1 'polypeptide(L)'
;MSQDSASPAPADNLSSPSPSALRRVEKRFEAGRIAAPLARRAPALVLPFDARSKSRLRATLETGEEVALFLPRGTVLRGGDMLVADDGGFIRVEAAPETVLLVTATSALALTRAAYHLGNRHTPVEVGDGYLKLEYDPVLRDMLLRLDVDVAEALMPFEPEAGAYGGGHKHGHDATFAEDFALAQQVFHEHHGHSHDHGHDHNHGHVHGPGCGHDHSLGHSHDHDHQHGHVHGASCGHDHSHGHSHDHGHDHDHVHGPHCGHAHEPQGDATGTSNTPTTVSPTDDGKSGQSAH
;
A
#
# COMPACT_ATOMS: atom_id res chain seq x y z
N MET A 1 -71.65 -45.84 -8.81
CA MET A 1 -71.43 -45.01 -7.61
C MET A 1 -70.00 -45.23 -7.17
N SER A 2 -69.16 -44.27 -7.50
CA SER A 2 -67.72 -44.22 -7.25
C SER A 2 -67.44 -44.19 -5.74
N GLN A 3 -66.45 -44.92 -5.27
CA GLN A 3 -65.83 -44.67 -3.97
C GLN A 3 -64.31 -44.59 -4.14
N ASP A 4 -63.79 -43.50 -3.61
CA ASP A 4 -62.43 -42.99 -3.69
C ASP A 4 -61.40 -43.82 -2.92
N SER A 5 -60.27 -44.04 -3.59
CA SER A 5 -58.88 -43.79 -3.17
C SER A 5 -58.60 -43.38 -1.72
N ALA A 6 -57.68 -44.10 -1.05
CA ALA A 6 -56.55 -43.51 -0.29
C ALA A 6 -55.58 -44.60 0.21
N SER A 7 -54.38 -44.65 -0.37
CA SER A 7 -53.19 -45.27 0.25
C SER A 7 -52.52 -44.27 1.18
N PRO A 8 -52.06 -44.65 2.38
CA PRO A 8 -51.17 -43.81 3.18
C PRO A 8 -49.71 -44.07 2.79
N ALA A 9 -49.01 -43.02 2.36
CA ALA A 9 -47.55 -43.01 2.29
C ALA A 9 -46.96 -42.85 3.71
N PRO A 10 -45.89 -43.55 4.09
CA PRO A 10 -45.18 -43.25 5.31
C PRO A 10 -44.31 -42.01 5.10
N ALA A 11 -44.51 -40.99 5.94
CA ALA A 11 -43.65 -39.83 6.03
C ALA A 11 -42.34 -40.22 6.74
N ASP A 12 -41.26 -40.40 5.97
CA ASP A 12 -39.90 -40.37 6.49
C ASP A 12 -39.59 -38.94 6.96
N ASN A 13 -39.78 -38.71 8.25
CA ASN A 13 -39.38 -37.46 8.90
C ASN A 13 -37.87 -37.50 9.15
N LEU A 14 -37.10 -37.25 8.09
CA LEU A 14 -35.68 -36.91 8.21
C LEU A 14 -35.57 -35.60 8.98
N SER A 15 -35.33 -35.72 10.28
CA SER A 15 -34.95 -34.65 11.19
C SER A 15 -33.68 -33.98 10.67
N SER A 16 -33.87 -32.99 9.80
CA SER A 16 -32.81 -32.07 9.40
C SER A 16 -32.39 -31.29 10.66
N PRO A 17 -31.10 -31.25 11.04
CA PRO A 17 -30.70 -30.41 12.14
C PRO A 17 -31.04 -28.96 11.77
N SER A 18 -31.87 -28.31 12.59
CA SER A 18 -32.11 -26.87 12.48
C SER A 18 -30.74 -26.16 12.45
N PRO A 19 -30.55 -25.12 11.61
CA PRO A 19 -29.29 -24.40 11.59
C PRO A 19 -29.08 -23.81 12.98
N SER A 20 -28.16 -24.41 13.74
CA SER A 20 -27.74 -23.89 15.03
C SER A 20 -27.29 -22.46 14.79
N ALA A 21 -27.86 -21.52 15.54
CA ALA A 21 -27.43 -20.14 15.49
C ALA A 21 -25.91 -20.11 15.71
N LEU A 22 -25.22 -19.42 14.80
CA LEU A 22 -23.76 -19.42 14.73
C LEU A 22 -23.22 -18.68 15.96
N ARG A 23 -22.42 -19.36 16.78
CA ARG A 23 -21.99 -18.84 18.09
C ARG A 23 -21.17 -17.57 17.94
N ARG A 24 -21.53 -16.56 18.72
CA ARG A 24 -20.90 -15.25 18.64
C ARG A 24 -19.77 -15.14 19.66
N VAL A 25 -18.60 -14.70 19.21
CA VAL A 25 -17.41 -14.55 20.05
C VAL A 25 -17.10 -13.06 20.22
N GLU A 26 -17.19 -12.57 21.46
CA GLU A 26 -17.11 -11.13 21.74
C GLU A 26 -15.97 -10.75 22.69
N LYS A 27 -15.43 -11.73 23.43
CA LYS A 27 -14.43 -11.49 24.46
C LYS A 27 -13.15 -12.23 24.16
N ARG A 28 -12.04 -11.59 24.52
CA ARG A 28 -10.68 -12.12 24.44
C ARG A 28 -9.98 -11.98 25.78
N PHE A 29 -9.25 -13.01 26.16
CA PHE A 29 -8.28 -13.02 27.22
C PHE A 29 -6.91 -13.34 26.63
N GLU A 30 -5.89 -12.64 27.10
CA GLU A 30 -4.51 -12.94 26.73
C GLU A 30 -4.10 -14.33 27.24
N ALA A 31 -3.12 -14.93 26.56
CA ALA A 31 -2.52 -16.19 26.97
C ALA A 31 -2.13 -16.18 28.47
N GLY A 32 -2.40 -17.29 29.16
CA GLY A 32 -2.07 -17.46 30.58
C GLY A 32 -3.05 -16.82 31.58
N ARG A 33 -4.08 -16.09 31.12
CA ARG A 33 -5.15 -15.57 32.00
C ARG A 33 -6.18 -16.63 32.40
N ILE A 34 -6.22 -17.75 31.69
CA ILE A 34 -7.12 -18.89 31.94
C ILE A 34 -6.29 -20.07 32.44
N ALA A 35 -6.82 -20.83 33.40
CA ALA A 35 -6.16 -22.01 33.93
C ALA A 35 -5.84 -23.02 32.80
N ALA A 36 -4.61 -23.53 32.78
CA ALA A 36 -4.11 -24.42 31.72
C ALA A 36 -5.01 -25.63 31.40
N PRO A 37 -5.67 -26.30 32.37
CA PRO A 37 -6.59 -27.40 32.06
C PRO A 37 -7.82 -26.97 31.24
N LEU A 38 -8.32 -25.75 31.43
CA LEU A 38 -9.44 -25.20 30.66
C LEU A 38 -8.97 -24.83 29.25
N ALA A 39 -7.84 -24.14 29.14
CA ALA A 39 -7.26 -23.77 27.84
C ALA A 39 -6.94 -24.99 26.96
N ARG A 40 -6.46 -26.09 27.56
CA ARG A 40 -6.17 -27.33 26.83
C ARG A 40 -7.41 -28.06 26.32
N ARG A 41 -8.55 -27.96 27.02
CA ARG A 41 -9.81 -28.61 26.66
C ARG A 41 -10.65 -27.80 25.68
N ALA A 42 -10.38 -26.51 25.55
CA ALA A 42 -11.06 -25.64 24.61
C ALA A 42 -10.71 -26.03 23.16
N PRO A 43 -11.69 -26.05 22.24
CA PRO A 43 -11.42 -26.26 20.82
C PRO A 43 -10.51 -25.16 20.26
N ALA A 44 -9.63 -25.54 19.35
CA ALA A 44 -8.73 -24.63 18.66
C ALA A 44 -9.42 -23.89 17.50
N LEU A 45 -9.12 -22.60 17.40
CA LEU A 45 -9.38 -21.75 16.24
C LEU A 45 -8.03 -21.44 15.60
N VAL A 46 -7.70 -22.20 14.55
CA VAL A 46 -6.43 -22.12 13.84
C VAL A 46 -6.58 -21.13 12.69
N LEU A 47 -5.89 -19.99 12.75
CA LEU A 47 -6.05 -18.90 11.77
C LEU A 47 -4.71 -18.31 11.32
N PRO A 48 -4.56 -17.97 10.02
CA PRO A 48 -3.43 -17.20 9.53
C PRO A 48 -3.45 -15.77 10.08
N PHE A 49 -2.34 -15.06 9.97
CA PHE A 49 -2.18 -13.73 10.56
C PHE A 49 -3.22 -12.70 10.07
N ASP A 50 -3.51 -12.65 8.77
CA ASP A 50 -4.52 -11.74 8.21
C ASP A 50 -5.91 -11.97 8.83
N ALA A 51 -6.31 -13.25 8.97
CA ALA A 51 -7.58 -13.60 9.60
C ALA A 51 -7.61 -13.23 11.10
N ARG A 52 -6.49 -13.39 11.82
CA ARG A 52 -6.36 -13.00 13.23
C ARG A 52 -6.39 -11.50 13.48
N SER A 53 -6.20 -10.70 12.43
CA SER A 53 -6.24 -9.24 12.48
C SER A 53 -7.64 -8.68 12.17
N LYS A 54 -8.61 -9.52 11.77
CA LYS A 54 -9.97 -9.10 11.46
C LYS A 54 -10.81 -8.98 12.73
N SER A 55 -11.45 -7.82 12.91
CA SER A 55 -12.40 -7.59 14.00
C SER A 55 -13.72 -8.34 13.83
N ARG A 56 -14.09 -8.68 12.58
CA ARG A 56 -15.27 -9.45 12.24
C ARG A 56 -14.91 -10.54 11.25
N LEU A 57 -15.17 -11.80 11.59
CA LEU A 57 -14.81 -12.95 10.77
C LEU A 57 -15.71 -14.14 11.11
N ARG A 58 -16.26 -14.80 10.10
CA ARG A 58 -16.82 -16.16 10.26
C ARG A 58 -15.69 -17.15 10.08
N ALA A 59 -15.51 -18.06 11.02
CA ALA A 59 -14.45 -19.04 11.03
C ALA A 59 -14.97 -20.41 11.48
N THR A 60 -14.20 -21.45 11.20
CA THR A 60 -14.49 -22.83 11.60
C THR A 60 -13.45 -23.27 12.61
N LEU A 61 -13.89 -23.86 13.72
CA LEU A 61 -13.03 -24.46 14.73
C LEU A 61 -12.46 -25.79 14.22
N GLU A 62 -11.43 -26.31 14.89
CA GLU A 62 -10.88 -27.64 14.60
C GLU A 62 -11.93 -28.76 14.72
N THR A 63 -12.98 -28.53 15.51
CA THR A 63 -14.11 -29.45 15.72
C THR A 63 -15.08 -29.49 14.54
N GLY A 64 -14.92 -28.60 13.55
CA GLY A 64 -15.86 -28.40 12.44
C GLY A 64 -17.02 -27.45 12.77
N GLU A 65 -17.07 -26.93 13.99
CA GLU A 65 -18.08 -25.97 14.42
C GLU A 65 -17.82 -24.57 13.85
N GLU A 66 -18.87 -23.89 13.38
CA GLU A 66 -18.76 -22.51 12.90
C GLU A 66 -18.98 -21.48 14.01
N VAL A 67 -18.12 -20.47 14.04
CA VAL A 67 -18.15 -19.35 14.98
C VAL A 67 -18.01 -18.01 14.26
N ALA A 68 -18.57 -16.94 14.83
CA ALA A 68 -18.41 -15.59 14.30
C ALA A 68 -17.74 -14.70 15.33
N LEU A 69 -16.58 -14.17 14.94
CA LEU A 69 -15.81 -13.22 15.72
C LEU A 69 -16.42 -11.82 15.61
N PHE A 70 -16.61 -11.16 16.74
CA PHE A 70 -17.04 -9.77 16.89
C PHE A 70 -16.17 -9.08 17.96
N LEU A 71 -14.95 -8.76 17.57
CA LEU A 71 -13.94 -8.19 18.45
C LEU A 71 -13.86 -6.66 18.29
N PRO A 72 -13.31 -5.93 19.27
CA PRO A 72 -12.98 -4.52 19.11
C PRO A 72 -12.07 -4.30 17.88
N ARG A 73 -12.26 -3.17 17.18
CA ARG A 73 -11.41 -2.80 16.04
C ARG A 73 -9.95 -2.69 16.48
N GLY A 74 -9.03 -3.16 15.64
CA GLY A 74 -7.59 -3.18 15.94
C GLY A 74 -7.14 -4.31 16.85
N THR A 75 -8.03 -5.23 17.24
CA THR A 75 -7.64 -6.45 17.96
C THR A 75 -6.87 -7.38 17.03
N VAL A 76 -5.65 -7.77 17.42
CA VAL A 76 -4.85 -8.80 16.76
C VAL A 76 -4.77 -10.00 17.68
N LEU A 77 -5.33 -11.13 17.27
CA LEU A 77 -5.30 -12.36 18.05
C LEU A 77 -3.92 -13.02 18.00
N ARG A 78 -3.36 -13.38 19.15
CA ARG A 78 -2.08 -14.09 19.25
C ARG A 78 -2.29 -15.57 19.57
N GLY A 79 -1.36 -16.41 19.16
CA GLY A 79 -1.33 -17.81 19.56
C GLY A 79 -1.36 -17.95 21.09
N GLY A 80 -2.28 -18.79 21.58
CA GLY A 80 -2.51 -18.99 23.01
C GLY A 80 -3.52 -18.04 23.65
N ASP A 81 -4.01 -17.01 22.93
CA ASP A 81 -5.16 -16.22 23.38
C ASP A 81 -6.39 -17.12 23.57
N MET A 82 -7.24 -16.74 24.52
CA MET A 82 -8.48 -17.44 24.83
C MET A 82 -9.67 -16.55 24.48
N LEU A 83 -10.55 -17.04 23.62
CA LEU A 83 -11.80 -16.39 23.27
C LEU A 83 -12.96 -16.97 24.07
N VAL A 84 -13.99 -16.15 24.30
CA VAL A 84 -15.21 -16.58 24.96
C VAL A 84 -16.42 -16.26 24.08
N ALA A 85 -17.17 -17.31 23.77
CA ALA A 85 -18.44 -17.22 23.06
C ALA A 85 -19.57 -16.70 23.97
N ASP A 86 -20.68 -16.31 23.37
CA ASP A 86 -21.90 -15.84 24.03
C ASP A 86 -22.51 -16.87 25.00
N ASP A 87 -22.36 -18.15 24.73
CA ASP A 87 -22.73 -19.27 25.61
C ASP A 87 -21.73 -19.52 26.76
N GLY A 88 -20.65 -18.74 26.84
CA GLY A 88 -19.58 -18.87 27.84
C GLY A 88 -18.53 -19.92 27.50
N GLY A 89 -18.63 -20.60 26.36
CA GLY A 89 -17.64 -21.57 25.93
C GLY A 89 -16.30 -20.93 25.56
N PHE A 90 -15.22 -21.60 25.93
CA PHE A 90 -13.86 -21.16 25.61
C PHE A 90 -13.42 -21.69 24.25
N ILE A 91 -12.65 -20.89 23.52
CA ILE A 91 -11.99 -21.25 22.26
C ILE A 91 -10.53 -20.80 22.37
N ARG A 92 -9.58 -21.69 22.05
CA ARG A 92 -8.14 -21.37 22.05
C ARG A 92 -7.72 -20.87 20.67
N VAL A 93 -7.01 -19.75 20.59
CA VAL A 93 -6.43 -19.28 19.33
C VAL A 93 -5.11 -19.98 19.07
N GLU A 94 -4.92 -20.44 17.84
CA GLU A 94 -3.65 -20.95 17.35
C GLU A 94 -3.26 -20.25 16.05
N ALA A 95 -1.98 -19.89 15.92
CA ALA A 95 -1.46 -19.33 14.70
C ALA A 95 -1.28 -20.45 13.67
N ALA A 96 -2.00 -20.36 12.55
CA ALA A 96 -1.86 -21.30 11.46
C ALA A 96 -0.45 -21.22 10.84
N PRO A 97 0.15 -22.35 10.44
CA PRO A 97 1.32 -22.31 9.57
C PRO A 97 0.98 -21.67 8.24
N GLU A 98 1.79 -20.70 7.81
CA GLU A 98 1.66 -20.00 6.54
C GLU A 98 3.02 -19.89 5.85
N THR A 99 3.00 -19.66 4.54
CA THR A 99 4.24 -19.54 3.75
C THR A 99 4.89 -18.20 4.08
N VAL A 100 6.07 -18.29 4.68
CA VAL A 100 6.85 -17.15 5.15
C VAL A 100 8.22 -17.13 4.50
N LEU A 101 8.83 -15.95 4.47
CA LEU A 101 10.27 -15.79 4.29
C LEU A 101 10.91 -15.76 5.67
N LEU A 102 11.84 -16.69 5.92
CA LEU A 102 12.74 -16.68 7.06
C LEU A 102 14.07 -16.04 6.62
N VAL A 103 14.39 -14.91 7.24
CA VAL A 103 15.61 -14.14 6.97
C VAL A 103 16.58 -14.34 8.11
N THR A 104 17.77 -14.81 7.81
CA THR A 104 18.87 -14.98 8.78
C THR A 104 20.11 -14.27 8.28
N ALA A 105 21.06 -13.98 9.17
CA ALA A 105 22.33 -13.37 8.77
C ALA A 105 23.45 -13.82 9.70
N THR A 106 24.68 -13.82 9.18
CA THR A 106 25.89 -14.08 9.96
C THR A 106 26.25 -12.93 10.90
N SER A 107 25.74 -11.72 10.63
CA SER A 107 25.96 -10.53 11.46
C SER A 107 24.66 -9.87 11.89
N ALA A 108 24.61 -9.42 13.15
CA ALA A 108 23.48 -8.64 13.67
C ALA A 108 23.29 -7.32 12.89
N LEU A 109 24.36 -6.74 12.36
CA LEU A 109 24.29 -5.51 11.57
C LEU A 109 23.52 -5.72 10.25
N ALA A 110 23.75 -6.83 9.55
CA ALA A 110 23.03 -7.15 8.33
C ALA A 110 21.53 -7.37 8.60
N LEU A 111 21.20 -8.11 9.67
CA LEU A 111 19.82 -8.33 10.08
C LEU A 111 19.12 -7.00 10.47
N THR A 112 19.81 -6.12 11.19
CA THR A 112 19.28 -4.79 11.54
C THR A 112 19.02 -3.92 10.30
N ARG A 113 19.90 -3.98 9.27
CA ARG A 113 19.67 -3.27 8.00
C ARG A 113 18.43 -3.82 7.28
N ALA A 114 18.27 -5.14 7.24
CA ALA A 114 17.07 -5.77 6.68
C ALA A 114 15.80 -5.32 7.43
N ALA A 115 15.81 -5.36 8.76
CA ALA A 115 14.71 -4.88 9.59
C ALA A 115 14.37 -3.40 9.34
N TYR A 116 15.39 -2.54 9.20
CA TYR A 116 15.23 -1.13 8.87
C TYR A 116 14.51 -0.93 7.52
N HIS A 117 14.95 -1.63 6.47
CA HIS A 117 14.34 -1.51 5.14
C HIS A 117 12.91 -2.08 5.08
N LEU A 118 12.63 -3.16 5.82
CA LEU A 118 11.27 -3.70 5.95
C LEU A 118 10.36 -2.73 6.74
N GLY A 119 10.88 -2.14 7.82
CA GLY A 119 10.16 -1.15 8.62
C GLY A 119 9.80 0.11 7.81
N ASN A 120 10.72 0.61 6.97
CA ASN A 120 10.46 1.73 6.06
C ASN A 120 9.34 1.46 5.04
N ARG A 121 9.01 0.19 4.80
CA ARG A 121 7.93 -0.25 3.91
C ARG A 121 6.65 -0.59 4.66
N HIS A 122 6.62 -0.41 5.98
CA HIS A 122 5.53 -0.81 6.86
C HIS A 122 5.15 -2.30 6.71
N THR A 123 6.12 -3.14 6.36
CA THR A 123 5.90 -4.59 6.26
C THR A 123 5.73 -5.18 7.66
N PRO A 124 4.69 -5.98 7.92
CA PRO A 124 4.60 -6.77 9.14
C PRO A 124 5.79 -7.73 9.23
N VAL A 125 6.54 -7.68 10.33
CA VAL A 125 7.73 -8.51 10.54
C VAL A 125 7.70 -9.08 11.94
N GLU A 126 7.93 -10.38 12.08
CA GLU A 126 8.27 -11.01 13.34
C GLU A 126 9.77 -10.93 13.54
N VAL A 127 10.19 -10.47 14.71
CA VAL A 127 11.59 -10.32 15.09
C VAL A 127 11.91 -11.38 16.12
N GLY A 128 12.86 -12.25 15.80
CA GLY A 128 13.38 -13.24 16.73
C GLY A 128 14.87 -13.07 17.00
N ASP A 129 15.40 -13.93 17.85
CA ASP A 129 16.83 -13.96 18.12
C ASP A 129 17.58 -14.56 16.92
N GLY A 130 18.26 -13.71 16.15
CA GLY A 130 19.01 -14.10 14.96
C GLY A 130 18.18 -14.30 13.69
N TYR A 131 16.88 -13.98 13.70
CA TYR A 131 16.04 -14.09 12.51
C TYR A 131 15.00 -12.98 12.39
N LEU A 132 14.57 -12.71 11.15
CA LEU A 132 13.35 -11.99 10.84
C LEU A 132 12.43 -12.93 10.06
N LYS A 133 11.12 -12.78 10.24
CA LYS A 133 10.14 -13.53 9.47
C LYS A 133 9.08 -12.59 8.94
N LEU A 134 8.63 -12.81 7.72
CA LEU A 134 7.59 -12.03 7.05
C LEU A 134 6.78 -12.94 6.13
N GLU A 135 5.59 -12.50 5.75
CA GLU A 135 4.79 -13.19 4.74
C GLU A 135 5.56 -13.30 3.41
N TYR A 136 5.30 -14.37 2.66
CA TYR A 136 5.89 -14.54 1.34
C TYR A 136 5.51 -13.39 0.39
N ASP A 137 6.52 -12.63 -0.01
CA ASP A 137 6.42 -11.62 -1.06
C ASP A 137 7.67 -11.69 -1.95
N PRO A 138 7.51 -11.98 -3.27
CA PRO A 138 8.65 -12.10 -4.18
C PRO A 138 9.43 -10.78 -4.36
N VAL A 139 8.78 -9.63 -4.27
CA VAL A 139 9.42 -8.31 -4.37
C VAL A 139 10.29 -8.04 -3.15
N LEU A 140 9.78 -8.37 -1.95
CA LEU A 140 10.55 -8.23 -0.73
C LEU A 140 11.68 -9.25 -0.66
N ARG A 141 11.48 -10.47 -1.15
CA ARG A 141 12.52 -11.50 -1.30
C ARG A 141 13.68 -10.98 -2.15
N ASP A 142 13.40 -10.45 -3.33
CA ASP A 142 14.44 -9.92 -4.23
C ASP A 142 15.17 -8.71 -3.66
N MET A 143 14.48 -7.88 -2.87
CA MET A 143 15.09 -6.78 -2.14
C MET A 143 16.03 -7.29 -1.05
N LEU A 144 15.59 -8.28 -0.26
CA LEU A 144 16.37 -8.88 0.81
C LEU A 144 17.61 -9.61 0.28
N LEU A 145 17.52 -10.29 -0.86
CA LEU A 145 18.67 -10.96 -1.50
C LEU A 145 19.77 -10.00 -1.98
N ARG A 146 19.47 -8.70 -2.11
CA ARG A 146 20.48 -7.66 -2.40
C ARG A 146 21.14 -7.13 -1.13
N LEU A 147 20.67 -7.54 0.03
CA LEU A 147 21.29 -7.32 1.33
C LEU A 147 22.13 -8.55 1.68
N ASP A 148 23.10 -8.38 2.57
CA ASP A 148 24.00 -9.44 3.04
C ASP A 148 23.30 -10.39 4.03
N VAL A 149 22.17 -10.96 3.63
CA VAL A 149 21.30 -11.84 4.42
C VAL A 149 20.90 -13.09 3.61
N ASP A 150 20.63 -14.18 4.33
CA ASP A 150 20.08 -15.40 3.77
C ASP A 150 18.56 -15.38 3.87
N VAL A 151 17.87 -15.79 2.80
CA VAL A 151 16.40 -15.84 2.75
C VAL A 151 15.95 -17.23 2.35
N ALA A 152 15.14 -17.87 3.20
CA ALA A 152 14.55 -19.18 2.96
C ALA A 152 13.03 -19.12 3.03
N GLU A 153 12.35 -19.90 2.20
CA GLU A 153 10.90 -20.11 2.32
C GLU A 153 10.63 -21.22 3.33
N ALA A 154 9.63 -21.01 4.20
CA ALA A 154 9.23 -21.99 5.20
C ALA A 154 7.72 -21.94 5.44
N LEU A 155 7.15 -23.06 5.90
CA LEU A 155 5.77 -23.13 6.37
C LEU A 155 5.78 -23.10 7.89
N MET A 156 5.47 -21.95 8.48
CA MET A 156 5.56 -21.74 9.93
C MET A 156 4.48 -20.79 10.43
N PRO A 157 4.08 -20.87 11.71
CA PRO A 157 3.23 -19.83 12.31
C PRO A 157 3.90 -18.47 12.23
N PHE A 158 3.13 -17.41 12.00
CA PHE A 158 3.64 -16.04 11.87
C PHE A 158 3.05 -15.09 12.90
N GLU A 159 3.89 -14.49 13.74
CA GLU A 159 3.49 -13.58 14.81
C GLU A 159 4.25 -12.25 14.69
N PRO A 160 3.93 -11.40 13.71
CA PRO A 160 4.64 -10.14 13.52
C PRO A 160 4.48 -9.23 14.72
N GLU A 161 5.49 -8.42 14.98
CA GLU A 161 5.49 -7.43 16.05
C GLU A 161 4.34 -6.43 15.87
N ALA A 162 3.74 -6.03 16.98
CA ALA A 162 2.82 -4.90 16.94
C ALA A 162 3.64 -3.62 16.71
N GLY A 163 3.25 -2.80 15.74
CA GLY A 163 3.92 -1.52 15.52
C GLY A 163 3.97 -0.69 16.81
N ALA A 164 5.07 0.06 17.01
CA ALA A 164 5.32 0.84 18.23
C ALA A 164 4.23 1.87 18.57
N TYR A 165 3.43 2.26 17.57
CA TYR A 165 2.24 3.09 17.71
C TYR A 165 0.99 2.21 17.66
N GLY A 166 0.88 1.30 18.63
CA GLY A 166 -0.19 0.31 18.70
C GLY A 166 -1.57 0.97 18.74
N GLY A 167 -2.40 0.72 17.73
CA GLY A 167 -3.79 1.17 17.79
C GLY A 167 -4.54 1.27 16.47
N GLY A 168 -4.52 0.20 15.65
CA GLY A 168 -5.39 0.06 14.49
C GLY A 168 -5.08 1.02 13.35
N HIS A 169 -5.48 0.62 12.15
CA HIS A 169 -5.60 1.54 11.03
C HIS A 169 -6.71 2.54 11.38
N LYS A 170 -6.37 3.61 12.10
CA LYS A 170 -7.14 4.84 12.10
C LYS A 170 -6.86 5.56 10.77
N HIS A 171 -7.34 4.98 9.67
CA HIS A 171 -7.82 5.81 8.57
C HIS A 171 -9.14 6.41 9.04
N GLY A 172 -9.03 7.40 9.90
CA GLY A 172 -10.13 8.13 10.50
C GLY A 172 -9.72 9.57 10.61
N HIS A 173 -9.58 10.22 9.46
CA HIS A 173 -9.40 11.67 9.30
C HIS A 173 -10.65 12.47 9.72
N ASP A 174 -11.51 11.96 10.59
CA ASP A 174 -12.93 12.38 10.59
C ASP A 174 -13.50 12.79 11.96
N ALA A 175 -12.68 12.89 13.01
CA ALA A 175 -13.16 13.42 14.29
C ALA A 175 -12.31 14.58 14.80
N THR A 176 -10.98 14.46 14.81
CA THR A 176 -10.12 15.58 15.22
C THR A 176 -9.77 16.50 14.06
N PHE A 177 -9.72 15.97 12.83
CA PHE A 177 -9.40 16.80 11.67
C PHE A 177 -10.55 17.75 11.32
N ALA A 178 -11.82 17.36 11.45
CA ALA A 178 -12.92 18.28 11.14
C ALA A 178 -12.99 19.46 12.13
N GLU A 179 -12.78 19.20 13.41
CA GLU A 179 -12.78 20.23 14.45
C GLU A 179 -11.51 21.11 14.35
N ASP A 180 -10.33 20.51 14.20
CA ASP A 180 -9.07 21.25 14.04
C ASP A 180 -9.01 21.98 12.68
N PHE A 181 -9.58 21.42 11.61
CA PHE A 181 -9.69 22.08 10.30
C PHE A 181 -10.73 23.18 10.31
N ALA A 182 -11.87 23.02 11.00
CA ALA A 182 -12.84 24.09 11.18
C ALA A 182 -12.27 25.22 12.03
N LEU A 183 -11.52 24.90 13.09
CA LEU A 183 -10.81 25.88 13.91
C LEU A 183 -9.69 26.56 13.11
N ALA A 184 -8.90 25.81 12.34
CA ALA A 184 -7.86 26.36 11.47
C ALA A 184 -8.46 27.21 10.34
N GLN A 185 -9.59 26.80 9.75
CA GLN A 185 -10.33 27.62 8.80
C GLN A 185 -10.89 28.87 9.47
N GLN A 186 -11.44 28.79 10.69
CA GLN A 186 -11.91 29.98 11.42
C GLN A 186 -10.77 30.97 11.66
N VAL A 187 -9.63 30.49 12.17
CA VAL A 187 -8.44 31.33 12.40
C VAL A 187 -7.89 31.88 11.09
N PHE A 188 -7.91 31.10 10.01
CA PHE A 188 -7.52 31.56 8.67
C PHE A 188 -8.46 32.68 8.16
N HIS A 189 -9.78 32.56 8.34
CA HIS A 189 -10.74 33.58 7.95
C HIS A 189 -10.68 34.84 8.85
N GLU A 190 -10.36 34.70 10.14
CA GLU A 190 -10.16 35.83 11.05
C GLU A 190 -8.90 36.65 10.73
N HIS A 191 -7.82 36.00 10.28
CA HIS A 191 -6.56 36.66 9.95
C HIS A 191 -6.40 37.05 8.47
N HIS A 192 -7.13 36.42 7.56
CA HIS A 192 -7.13 36.71 6.12
C HIS A 192 -8.52 37.13 5.63
N GLY A 193 -9.18 38.02 6.39
CA GLY A 193 -10.47 38.62 6.10
C GLY A 193 -10.52 39.53 4.86
N HIS A 194 -9.98 39.06 3.72
CA HIS A 194 -10.22 39.61 2.39
C HIS A 194 -10.43 38.45 1.42
N SER A 195 -11.68 37.99 1.31
CA SER A 195 -12.15 37.31 0.11
C SER A 195 -12.04 38.31 -1.04
N HIS A 196 -10.88 38.32 -1.71
CA HIS A 196 -10.83 38.87 -3.04
C HIS A 196 -11.44 37.83 -3.97
N ASP A 197 -12.75 37.98 -4.18
CA ASP A 197 -13.44 37.40 -5.32
C ASP A 197 -12.82 38.05 -6.57
N HIS A 198 -11.72 37.46 -7.03
CA HIS A 198 -11.06 37.82 -8.27
C HIS A 198 -11.72 37.02 -9.39
N GLY A 199 -13.01 37.34 -9.63
CA GLY A 199 -13.64 37.11 -10.92
C GLY A 199 -12.93 37.99 -11.96
N HIS A 200 -11.76 37.54 -12.40
CA HIS A 200 -11.07 38.17 -13.52
C HIS A 200 -11.61 37.57 -14.81
N ASP A 201 -12.60 38.26 -15.38
CA ASP A 201 -12.95 38.13 -16.80
C ASP A 201 -11.74 38.61 -17.61
N HIS A 202 -10.88 37.67 -18.00
CA HIS A 202 -9.81 37.96 -18.95
C HIS A 202 -10.37 37.84 -20.37
N ASN A 203 -11.02 38.90 -20.83
CA ASN A 203 -11.20 39.13 -22.26
C ASN A 203 -9.83 39.50 -22.85
N HIS A 204 -9.02 38.50 -23.19
CA HIS A 204 -7.85 38.73 -24.03
C HIS A 204 -8.32 39.04 -25.44
N GLY A 205 -8.46 40.34 -25.73
CA GLY A 205 -8.63 40.84 -27.09
C GLY A 205 -7.44 40.43 -27.95
N HIS A 206 -7.58 39.35 -28.69
CA HIS A 206 -6.61 38.95 -29.70
C HIS A 206 -6.91 39.70 -31.00
N VAL A 207 -5.93 40.45 -31.51
CA VAL A 207 -6.08 41.20 -32.75
C VAL A 207 -5.93 40.22 -33.92
N HIS A 208 -6.99 40.01 -34.68
CA HIS A 208 -6.90 39.36 -35.98
C HIS A 208 -6.31 40.34 -37.00
N GLY A 209 -5.30 39.90 -37.76
CA GLY A 209 -4.97 40.54 -39.03
C GLY A 209 -6.20 40.56 -39.96
N PRO A 210 -6.30 41.51 -40.89
CA PRO A 210 -7.52 41.72 -41.66
C PRO A 210 -7.86 40.48 -42.49
N GLY A 211 -8.93 39.76 -42.13
CA GLY A 211 -9.48 38.66 -42.95
C GLY A 211 -10.12 37.47 -42.24
N CYS A 212 -10.11 37.37 -40.91
CA CYS A 212 -10.65 36.20 -40.21
C CYS A 212 -12.04 36.48 -39.60
N GLY A 213 -13.09 35.87 -40.16
CA GLY A 213 -14.43 35.85 -39.59
C GLY A 213 -14.79 34.44 -39.14
N HIS A 214 -14.86 34.22 -37.83
CA HIS A 214 -15.41 33.02 -37.21
C HIS A 214 -15.84 33.33 -35.77
N ASP A 215 -16.95 32.74 -35.35
CA ASP A 215 -17.64 32.97 -34.09
C ASP A 215 -17.31 31.83 -33.11
N HIS A 216 -16.95 32.14 -31.86
CA HIS A 216 -16.60 31.14 -30.85
C HIS A 216 -17.49 31.28 -29.61
N SER A 217 -18.44 30.37 -29.49
CA SER A 217 -19.14 30.04 -28.25
C SER A 217 -18.66 28.67 -27.77
N LEU A 218 -17.46 28.60 -27.19
CA LEU A 218 -17.01 27.44 -26.42
C LEU A 218 -16.07 27.91 -25.30
N GLY A 219 -16.63 28.03 -24.09
CA GLY A 219 -15.85 28.18 -22.88
C GLY A 219 -15.12 26.88 -22.57
N HIS A 220 -13.79 26.92 -22.58
CA HIS A 220 -12.96 25.82 -22.13
C HIS A 220 -12.36 26.20 -20.77
N SER A 221 -12.73 25.45 -19.73
CA SER A 221 -12.14 25.52 -18.40
C SER A 221 -10.87 24.70 -18.36
N HIS A 222 -9.76 25.30 -17.93
CA HIS A 222 -8.54 24.59 -17.57
C HIS A 222 -8.28 24.80 -16.08
N ASP A 223 -8.04 23.70 -15.36
CA ASP A 223 -7.57 23.74 -13.98
C ASP A 223 -6.07 24.04 -13.98
N HIS A 224 -5.68 25.09 -13.25
CA HIS A 224 -4.28 25.42 -12.99
C HIS A 224 -3.96 25.21 -11.51
N ASP A 225 -2.90 24.46 -11.23
CA ASP A 225 -2.29 24.42 -9.91
C ASP A 225 -1.54 25.74 -9.65
N HIS A 226 -1.99 26.49 -8.65
CA HIS A 226 -1.31 27.70 -8.20
C HIS A 226 -0.41 27.41 -7.01
N GLN A 227 0.88 27.76 -7.13
CA GLN A 227 1.75 27.95 -5.97
C GLN A 227 1.49 29.35 -5.41
N HIS A 228 0.95 29.44 -4.20
CA HIS A 228 0.77 30.70 -3.50
C HIS A 228 2.10 31.19 -2.91
N GLY A 229 2.64 32.27 -3.50
CA GLY A 229 3.68 33.08 -2.86
C GLY A 229 3.06 33.98 -1.78
N HIS A 230 3.46 33.80 -0.53
CA HIS A 230 3.08 34.68 0.57
C HIS A 230 3.94 35.96 0.59
N VAL A 231 3.33 37.09 0.94
CA VAL A 231 3.99 38.38 1.18
C VAL A 231 4.37 38.49 2.67
N HIS A 232 5.63 38.79 2.97
CA HIS A 232 6.07 39.13 4.33
C HIS A 232 5.85 40.61 4.65
N GLY A 233 5.23 40.89 5.80
CA GLY A 233 5.21 42.22 6.42
C GLY A 233 6.59 42.63 6.95
N ALA A 234 6.83 43.94 7.02
CA ALA A 234 8.14 44.56 7.23
C ALA A 234 8.81 44.17 8.57
N SER A 235 9.64 43.12 8.59
CA SER A 235 10.80 42.95 9.53
C SER A 235 11.50 41.58 9.46
N CYS A 236 11.59 40.92 8.31
CA CYS A 236 12.41 39.71 8.18
C CYS A 236 13.46 39.91 7.10
N GLY A 237 14.72 40.12 7.52
CA GLY A 237 15.87 40.26 6.65
C GLY A 237 16.57 38.92 6.48
N HIS A 238 16.31 38.25 5.36
CA HIS A 238 17.18 37.21 4.81
C HIS A 238 17.20 37.32 3.28
N ASP A 239 18.40 37.24 2.74
CA ASP A 239 18.77 37.38 1.34
C ASP A 239 18.73 36.02 0.62
N HIS A 240 17.81 35.89 -0.34
CA HIS A 240 17.89 34.82 -1.32
C HIS A 240 17.76 35.39 -2.73
N SER A 241 18.91 35.51 -3.39
CA SER A 241 19.00 35.65 -4.84
C SER A 241 18.69 34.28 -5.47
N HIS A 242 17.50 34.14 -6.07
CA HIS A 242 17.22 33.07 -7.03
C HIS A 242 16.74 33.71 -8.33
N GLY A 243 17.68 33.92 -9.25
CA GLY A 243 17.37 34.16 -10.65
C GLY A 243 17.16 32.81 -11.33
N HIS A 244 15.92 32.50 -11.69
CA HIS A 244 15.61 31.41 -12.61
C HIS A 244 14.80 31.97 -13.77
N SER A 245 15.46 32.14 -14.91
CA SER A 245 14.82 32.22 -16.21
C SER A 245 14.54 30.78 -16.66
N HIS A 246 13.27 30.41 -16.81
CA HIS A 246 12.88 29.23 -17.56
C HIS A 246 12.20 29.67 -18.84
N ASP A 247 12.88 29.42 -19.96
CA ASP A 247 12.30 29.47 -21.28
C ASP A 247 11.66 28.10 -21.54
N HIS A 248 10.34 28.06 -21.72
CA HIS A 248 9.62 26.85 -22.08
C HIS A 248 9.23 26.93 -23.55
N GLY A 249 10.13 26.44 -24.41
CA GLY A 249 9.79 26.08 -25.77
C GLY A 249 8.94 24.81 -25.74
N HIS A 250 7.67 24.93 -26.13
CA HIS A 250 6.82 23.78 -26.42
C HIS A 250 6.75 23.62 -27.93
N ASP A 251 7.48 22.63 -28.46
CA ASP A 251 7.27 22.15 -29.82
C ASP A 251 5.98 21.32 -29.86
N HIS A 252 5.00 21.79 -30.63
CA HIS A 252 3.83 21.00 -30.99
C HIS A 252 3.99 20.54 -32.45
N ASP A 253 4.09 19.23 -32.64
CA ASP A 253 3.96 18.62 -33.98
C ASP A 253 2.53 18.84 -34.49
N HIS A 254 2.39 19.76 -35.45
CA HIS A 254 1.14 19.96 -36.18
C HIS A 254 1.14 19.10 -37.45
N VAL A 255 0.17 18.18 -37.55
CA VAL A 255 -0.10 17.42 -38.78
C VAL A 255 -0.95 18.28 -39.71
N HIS A 256 -0.41 18.65 -40.87
CA HIS A 256 -1.15 19.36 -41.91
C HIS A 256 -1.91 18.40 -42.84
N GLY A 257 -3.19 18.70 -43.09
CA GLY A 257 -3.97 18.08 -44.16
C GLY A 257 -3.50 18.52 -45.56
N PRO A 258 -3.98 17.88 -46.65
CA PRO A 258 -3.28 17.82 -47.95
C PRO A 258 -3.18 19.11 -48.77
N HIS A 259 -3.50 20.28 -48.22
CA HIS A 259 -3.73 21.51 -49.00
C HIS A 259 -3.12 22.79 -48.40
N CYS A 260 -1.96 22.69 -47.74
CA CYS A 260 -1.19 23.86 -47.35
C CYS A 260 0.07 23.98 -48.22
N GLY A 261 0.05 24.89 -49.19
CA GLY A 261 1.14 25.14 -50.11
C GLY A 261 2.10 26.21 -49.61
N HIS A 262 3.12 25.81 -48.83
CA HIS A 262 4.33 26.58 -48.61
C HIS A 262 5.54 25.64 -48.60
N ALA A 263 6.60 26.01 -49.34
CA ALA A 263 7.81 25.22 -49.50
C ALA A 263 8.83 25.58 -48.41
N HIS A 264 9.47 24.57 -47.82
CA HIS A 264 10.69 24.74 -47.03
C HIS A 264 11.90 24.32 -47.86
N GLU A 265 12.86 25.23 -48.01
CA GLU A 265 14.19 24.94 -48.55
C GLU A 265 14.95 24.03 -47.56
N PRO A 266 15.53 22.90 -48.02
CA PRO A 266 16.40 22.09 -47.18
C PRO A 266 17.78 22.75 -47.06
N GLN A 267 18.19 23.08 -45.83
CA GLN A 267 19.58 23.41 -45.54
C GLN A 267 20.47 22.19 -45.86
N GLY A 268 21.45 22.44 -46.73
CA GLY A 268 22.25 21.43 -47.40
C GLY A 268 23.19 20.65 -46.49
N ASP A 269 23.21 19.35 -46.76
CA ASP A 269 24.22 18.38 -46.39
C ASP A 269 25.46 18.60 -47.29
N ALA A 270 26.62 18.83 -46.70
CA ALA A 270 27.90 18.94 -47.41
C ALA A 270 28.76 17.70 -47.10
N THR A 271 28.99 16.95 -48.17
CA THR A 271 29.82 15.75 -48.27
C THR A 271 31.30 16.01 -47.99
N GLY A 272 32.00 15.03 -47.41
CA GLY A 272 33.45 15.12 -47.18
C GLY A 272 34.14 13.92 -46.52
N THR A 273 34.15 12.76 -47.18
CA THR A 273 35.26 11.78 -47.27
C THR A 273 35.94 11.17 -46.02
N SER A 274 35.87 9.83 -45.99
CA SER A 274 36.93 8.84 -45.65
C SER A 274 37.52 8.81 -44.23
N ASN A 275 37.17 7.77 -43.47
CA ASN A 275 38.16 6.87 -42.86
C ASN A 275 37.56 5.49 -42.60
N THR A 276 38.18 4.47 -43.19
CA THR A 276 37.89 3.05 -43.01
C THR A 276 38.42 2.53 -41.67
N PRO A 277 37.80 1.47 -41.10
CA PRO A 277 38.15 0.92 -39.80
C PRO A 277 39.25 -0.14 -39.92
N THR A 278 40.22 -0.16 -39.01
CA THR A 278 41.16 -1.29 -38.87
C THR A 278 40.98 -1.94 -37.50
N THR A 279 40.43 -3.14 -37.53
CA THR A 279 40.38 -4.13 -36.47
C THR A 279 41.72 -4.84 -36.37
N VAL A 280 42.32 -4.93 -35.18
CA VAL A 280 43.27 -6.01 -34.87
C VAL A 280 43.18 -6.36 -33.38
N SER A 281 42.94 -7.63 -33.08
CA SER A 281 43.11 -8.26 -31.76
C SER A 281 44.32 -9.22 -31.82
N PRO A 282 44.61 -10.01 -30.77
CA PRO A 282 45.83 -9.92 -29.95
C PRO A 282 46.87 -10.99 -30.30
N THR A 283 48.13 -10.78 -29.88
CA THR A 283 49.11 -11.87 -29.73
C THR A 283 49.91 -11.70 -28.44
N ASP A 284 49.73 -12.73 -27.62
CA ASP A 284 50.58 -13.23 -26.54
C ASP A 284 52.01 -13.52 -27.02
N ASP A 285 53.00 -13.28 -26.17
CA ASP A 285 54.18 -14.14 -26.00
C ASP A 285 55.04 -13.65 -24.83
N GLY A 286 55.31 -14.58 -23.91
CA GLY A 286 55.81 -14.28 -22.58
C GLY A 286 57.32 -14.09 -22.45
N LYS A 287 57.72 -13.61 -21.27
CA LYS A 287 59.00 -14.01 -20.69
C LYS A 287 58.96 -13.98 -19.16
N SER A 288 59.52 -15.05 -18.64
CA SER A 288 59.59 -15.51 -17.27
C SER A 288 60.73 -14.88 -16.46
N GLY A 289 60.56 -14.88 -15.12
CA GLY A 289 61.64 -15.06 -14.15
C GLY A 289 62.07 -13.83 -13.33
N GLN A 290 61.72 -13.79 -12.04
CA GLN A 290 62.62 -14.20 -10.94
C GLN A 290 62.09 -13.78 -9.57
N SER A 291 62.19 -14.73 -8.63
CA SER A 291 62.16 -14.56 -7.17
C SER A 291 63.58 -14.32 -6.65
N ALA A 292 63.78 -13.33 -5.77
CA ALA A 292 64.75 -13.34 -4.66
C ALA A 292 64.68 -12.02 -3.86
N HIS A 293 64.01 -12.02 -2.71
CA HIS A 293 64.58 -11.72 -1.39
C HIS A 293 63.52 -11.86 -0.30
#